data_AF-A0A7S2A9P9-F1
#
_entry.id   AF-A0A7S2A9P9-F1
#
_cell.length_a   1.000
_cell.length_b   1.000
_cell.length_c   1.000
_cell.angle_alpha   90.00
_cell.angle_beta   90.00
_cell.angle_gamma   90.00
#
_symmetry.space_group_name_H-M   'P 1'
#
loop_
_entity.id
_entity.type
_entity.pdbx_description
1 polymer ?
#
loop_
_entity_poly.entity_id
_entity_poly.type
_entity_poly.pdbx_seq_one_letter_code
_entity_poly.pdbx_strand_id
1 'polypeptide(L)'
;MSPELCAGKAYDGKLSDLYAVGATMFCIRCGHPPFMSNPLSSPSNQLYDLYERIQKDPITFSLPVAEGLRSVIEQLMMKDPTRRSSLAEVMRDQWLQHRPVTNSINEV
;
A
#
# COMPACT_ATOMS: atom_id res chain seq x y z
N MET A 1 6.79 5.15 4.32
CA MET A 1 7.76 5.79 3.40
C MET A 1 7.79 5.03 2.10
N SER A 2 7.90 5.74 0.98
CA SER A 2 8.06 5.11 -0.33
C SER A 2 9.51 4.62 -0.54
N PRO A 3 9.74 3.67 -1.47
CA PRO A 3 11.07 3.12 -1.75
C PRO A 3 12.10 4.17 -2.14
N GLU A 4 11.71 5.12 -2.98
CA GLU A 4 12.59 6.20 -3.44
C GLU A 4 13.01 7.15 -2.32
N LEU A 5 12.13 7.38 -1.33
CA LEU A 5 12.44 8.15 -0.13
C LEU A 5 13.43 7.40 0.76
N CYS A 6 13.21 6.09 0.98
CA CYS A 6 14.14 5.23 1.73
C CYS A 6 15.53 5.16 1.09
N ALA A 7 15.61 5.32 -0.24
CA ALA A 7 16.86 5.35 -0.99
C ALA A 7 17.56 6.72 -0.97
N GLY A 8 16.96 7.76 -0.37
CA GLY A 8 17.50 9.12 -0.33
C GLY A 8 17.57 9.81 -1.70
N LYS A 9 16.74 9.39 -2.66
CA LYS A 9 16.70 9.95 -4.02
C LYS A 9 15.73 11.14 -4.07
N ALA A 10 15.95 12.03 -5.05
CA ALA A 10 14.91 12.98 -5.43
C ALA A 10 13.65 12.20 -5.86
N TYR A 11 12.48 12.68 -5.43
CA TYR A 11 11.22 11.96 -5.61
C TYR A 11 10.09 12.92 -5.94
N ASP A 12 9.03 12.38 -6.57
CA ASP A 12 7.76 13.08 -6.73
C ASP A 12 6.90 12.86 -5.49
N GLY A 13 6.55 13.95 -4.80
CA GLY A 13 5.72 13.91 -3.60
C GLY A 13 4.36 13.24 -3.84
N LYS A 14 3.73 13.47 -4.99
CA LYS A 14 2.42 12.89 -5.31
C LYS A 14 2.49 11.37 -5.44
N LEU A 15 3.54 10.86 -6.09
CA LEU A 15 3.75 9.42 -6.22
C LEU A 15 4.09 8.79 -4.86
N SER A 16 4.86 9.49 -4.01
CA SER A 16 5.14 9.06 -2.65
C SER A 16 3.86 9.00 -1.78
N ASP A 17 2.97 9.99 -1.92
CA ASP A 17 1.68 10.01 -1.24
C ASP A 17 0.80 8.83 -1.66
N LEU A 18 0.78 8.48 -2.95
CA LEU A 18 0.05 7.30 -3.43
C LEU A 18 0.57 6.00 -2.84
N TYR A 19 1.88 5.86 -2.67
CA TYR A 19 2.47 4.72 -1.97
C TYR A 19 2.00 4.67 -0.51
N ALA A 20 1.94 5.82 0.17
CA ALA A 20 1.45 5.91 1.54
C ALA A 20 -0.06 5.58 1.65
N VAL A 21 -0.87 5.96 0.66
CA VAL A 21 -2.29 5.58 0.57
C VAL A 21 -2.41 4.06 0.43
N GLY A 22 -1.64 3.42 -0.46
CA GLY A 22 -1.64 1.96 -0.60
C GLY A 22 -1.25 1.24 0.69
N ALA A 23 -0.22 1.74 1.39
CA ALA A 23 0.19 1.20 2.69
C ALA A 23 -0.90 1.37 3.76
N THR A 24 -1.59 2.51 3.76
CA THR A 24 -2.74 2.76 4.66
C THR A 24 -3.88 1.79 4.39
N MET A 25 -4.25 1.59 3.12
CA MET A 25 -5.28 0.63 2.72
C MET A 25 -4.94 -0.79 3.17
N PHE A 26 -3.67 -1.20 2.99
CA PHE A 26 -3.18 -2.48 3.50
C PHE A 26 -3.36 -2.58 5.03
N CYS A 27 -2.94 -1.56 5.79
CA CYS A 27 -3.09 -1.54 7.24
C CYS A 27 -4.55 -1.68 7.68
N ILE A 28 -5.47 -0.98 7.02
CA ILE A 28 -6.91 -1.08 7.30
C ILE A 28 -7.41 -2.50 7.05
N ARG A 29 -6.96 -3.15 5.97
CA ARG A 29 -7.42 -4.49 5.60
C ARG A 29 -6.82 -5.60 6.46
N CYS A 30 -5.54 -5.51 6.78
CA CYS A 30 -4.76 -6.59 7.41
C CYS A 30 -4.52 -6.37 8.92
N GLY A 31 -4.75 -5.16 9.43
CA GLY A 31 -4.53 -4.83 10.85
C GLY A 31 -3.05 -4.63 11.22
N HIS A 32 -2.14 -4.66 10.24
CA HIS A 32 -0.70 -4.45 10.45
C HIS A 32 -0.05 -3.78 9.24
N PRO A 33 1.11 -3.10 9.41
CA PRO A 33 1.93 -2.60 8.32
C PRO A 33 2.31 -3.66 7.28
N PRO A 34 2.48 -3.28 6.00
CA PRO A 34 2.90 -4.20 4.93
C PRO A 34 4.36 -4.67 5.09
N PHE A 35 5.20 -3.88 5.77
CA PHE A 35 6.60 -4.22 6.03
C PHE A 35 6.92 -3.92 7.50
N MET A 36 7.66 -4.84 8.12
CA MET A 36 8.23 -4.70 9.46
C MET A 36 9.69 -5.11 9.42
N SER A 37 10.51 -4.54 10.32
CA SER A 37 11.88 -5.01 10.53
C SER A 37 11.88 -6.46 11.02
N ASN A 38 13.00 -7.15 10.84
CA ASN A 38 13.17 -8.47 11.44
C ASN A 38 13.35 -8.31 12.97
N PRO A 39 12.53 -8.97 13.81
CA PRO A 39 12.65 -8.86 15.26
C PRO A 39 13.97 -9.42 15.81
N LEU A 40 14.67 -10.26 15.05
CA LEU A 40 15.97 -10.82 15.42
C LEU A 40 17.15 -9.89 15.09
N SER A 41 16.90 -8.79 14.38
CA SER A 41 17.95 -7.84 14.02
C SER A 41 18.43 -7.05 15.22
N SER A 42 19.74 -6.76 15.23
CA SER A 42 20.34 -5.87 16.23
C SER A 42 19.54 -4.56 16.33
N PRO A 43 19.31 -4.00 17.54
CA PRO A 43 18.60 -2.74 17.72
C PRO A 43 19.13 -1.60 16.84
N SER A 44 20.43 -1.59 16.55
CA SER A 44 21.08 -0.60 15.68
C SER A 44 20.71 -0.71 14.20
N ASN A 45 20.22 -1.88 13.74
CA ASN A 45 20.02 -2.18 12.32
C ASN A 45 18.55 -2.30 11.91
N GLN A 46 17.61 -2.30 12.86
CA GLN A 46 16.18 -2.49 12.57
C GLN A 46 15.62 -1.51 11.54
N LEU A 47 16.09 -0.25 11.57
CA LEU A 47 15.65 0.77 10.62
C LEU A 47 16.16 0.49 9.20
N TYR A 48 17.43 0.10 9.07
CA TYR A 48 18.03 -0.26 7.78
C TYR A 48 17.34 -1.47 7.17
N ASP A 49 17.03 -2.49 7.98
CA ASP A 49 16.31 -3.67 7.51
C ASP A 49 14.90 -3.32 7.04
N LEU A 50 14.20 -2.44 7.76
CA LEU A 50 12.89 -1.95 7.33
C LEU A 50 12.99 -1.22 5.98
N TYR A 51 14.02 -0.39 5.79
CA TYR A 51 14.22 0.34 4.54
C TYR A 51 14.52 -0.58 3.37
N GLU A 52 15.33 -1.63 3.61
CA GLU A 52 15.62 -2.63 2.60
C GLU A 52 14.35 -3.39 2.19
N ARG A 53 13.55 -3.81 3.16
CA ARG A 53 12.26 -4.49 2.91
C ARG A 53 11.28 -3.60 2.16
N ILE A 54 11.15 -2.33 2.54
CA ILE A 54 10.33 -1.37 1.80
C ILE A 54 10.79 -1.27 0.34
N GLN A 55 12.10 -1.35 0.06
CA GLN A 55 12.62 -1.21 -1.30
C GLN A 55 12.51 -2.50 -2.12
N LYS A 56 12.69 -3.68 -1.51
CA LYS A 56 12.91 -4.94 -2.23
C LYS A 56 11.79 -5.95 -2.07
N ASP A 57 11.16 -6.03 -0.90
CA ASP A 57 10.23 -7.11 -0.61
C ASP A 57 8.88 -6.87 -1.30
N PRO A 58 8.28 -7.93 -1.86
CA PRO A 58 6.91 -7.89 -2.35
C PRO A 58 5.93 -7.77 -1.17
N ILE A 59 4.75 -7.22 -1.44
CA ILE A 59 3.65 -7.21 -0.46
C ILE A 59 3.09 -8.62 -0.35
N THR A 60 2.82 -9.03 0.88
CA THR A 60 2.20 -10.33 1.18
C THR A 60 0.94 -10.12 2.00
N PHE A 61 -0.15 -10.77 1.61
CA PHE A 61 -1.43 -10.70 2.32
C PHE A 61 -1.58 -11.98 3.15
N SER A 62 -1.67 -11.82 4.47
CA SER A 62 -1.81 -12.92 5.44
C SER A 62 -3.24 -13.47 5.51
N LEU A 63 -4.22 -12.75 4.96
CA LEU A 63 -5.64 -13.08 4.98
C LEU A 63 -6.21 -13.02 3.55
N PRO A 64 -7.31 -13.72 3.25
CA PRO A 64 -8.01 -13.56 1.98
C PRO A 64 -8.45 -12.11 1.77
N VAL A 65 -8.07 -11.51 0.64
CA VAL A 65 -8.45 -10.14 0.24
C VAL A 65 -9.20 -10.22 -1.08
N ALA A 66 -10.25 -9.41 -1.23
CA ALA A 66 -10.94 -9.28 -2.50
C ALA A 66 -9.95 -8.91 -3.61
N GLU A 67 -10.01 -9.58 -4.76
CA GLU A 67 -9.04 -9.42 -5.84
C GLU A 67 -8.91 -7.96 -6.30
N GLY A 68 -10.03 -7.23 -6.35
CA GLY A 68 -10.04 -5.81 -6.69
C GLY A 68 -9.25 -4.93 -5.69
N LEU A 69 -9.49 -5.10 -4.39
CA LEU A 69 -8.73 -4.39 -3.36
C LEU A 69 -7.24 -4.74 -3.42
N ARG A 70 -6.94 -6.03 -3.61
CA ARG A 70 -5.56 -6.49 -3.77
C ARG A 70 -4.88 -5.79 -4.94
N SER A 71 -5.54 -5.76 -6.11
CA SER A 71 -5.01 -5.12 -7.31
C SER A 71 -4.75 -3.62 -7.08
N VAL A 72 -5.69 -2.91 -6.45
CA VAL A 72 -5.54 -1.49 -6.12
C VAL A 72 -4.33 -1.24 -5.19
N ILE A 73 -4.18 -2.04 -4.13
CA ILE A 73 -3.04 -1.91 -3.20
C ILE A 73 -1.72 -2.19 -3.94
N GLU A 74 -1.64 -3.25 -4.74
CA GLU A 74 -0.43 -3.61 -5.49
C GLU A 74 -0.04 -2.51 -6.49
N GLN A 75 -1.01 -1.92 -7.20
CA GLN A 75 -0.79 -0.80 -8.11
C GLN A 75 -0.26 0.47 -7.41
N LEU A 76 -0.86 0.83 -6.27
CA LEU A 76 -0.44 1.99 -5.47
C LEU A 76 0.95 1.81 -4.84
N MET A 77 1.28 0.58 -4.46
CA MET A 77 2.53 0.26 -3.79
C MET A 77 3.61 -0.32 -4.72
N MET A 78 3.49 -0.05 -6.02
CA MET A 78 4.56 -0.37 -6.99
C MET A 78 5.87 0.31 -6.58
N LYS A 79 6.94 -0.49 -6.55
CA LYS A 79 8.26 -0.04 -6.06
C LYS A 79 8.89 0.98 -6.99
N ASP A 80 8.79 0.73 -8.28
CA ASP A 80 9.19 1.66 -9.32
C ASP A 80 8.10 2.75 -9.47
N PRO A 81 8.39 4.02 -9.14
CA PRO A 81 7.42 5.10 -9.24
C PRO A 81 6.94 5.35 -10.67
N THR A 82 7.73 5.00 -11.70
CA THR A 82 7.31 5.17 -13.11
C THR A 82 6.24 4.18 -13.53
N ARG A 83 6.10 3.08 -12.79
CA ARG A 83 5.09 2.04 -12.99
C ARG A 83 3.96 2.11 -11.97
N ARG A 84 4.00 3.08 -11.05
CA ARG A 84 2.99 3.28 -10.02
C ARG A 84 1.80 4.00 -10.65
N SER A 85 0.61 3.43 -10.51
CA SER A 85 -0.61 4.03 -11.06
C SER A 85 -0.83 5.42 -10.47
N SER A 86 -1.23 6.35 -11.33
CA SER A 86 -1.65 7.68 -10.89
C SER A 86 -2.99 7.62 -10.13
N LEU A 87 -3.29 8.66 -9.34
CA LEU A 87 -4.57 8.76 -8.64
C LEU A 87 -5.76 8.61 -9.59
N ALA A 88 -5.70 9.27 -10.75
CA ALA A 88 -6.77 9.26 -11.74
C ALA A 88 -6.99 7.88 -12.37
N GLU A 89 -5.95 7.06 -12.49
CA GLU A 89 -6.05 5.66 -12.95
C GLU A 89 -6.65 4.78 -11.87
N VAL A 90 -6.14 4.87 -10.64
CA VAL A 90 -6.64 4.06 -9.53
C VAL A 90 -8.10 4.35 -9.22
N MET A 91 -8.54 5.62 -9.23
CA MET A 91 -9.95 5.97 -9.03
C MET A 91 -10.89 5.44 -10.12
N ARG A 92 -10.36 4.97 -11.27
CA ARG A 92 -11.12 4.31 -12.32
C ARG A 92 -11.25 2.80 -12.11
N ASP A 93 -10.60 2.23 -11.10
CA ASP A 93 -10.71 0.82 -10.78
C ASP A 93 -12.15 0.45 -10.39
N GLN A 94 -12.66 -0.65 -10.94
CA GLN A 94 -14.03 -1.10 -10.74
C GLN A 94 -14.33 -1.38 -9.27
N TRP A 95 -13.34 -1.85 -8.51
CA TRP A 95 -13.50 -2.14 -7.09
C TRP A 95 -13.74 -0.85 -6.29
N LEU A 96 -13.04 0.24 -6.64
CA LEU A 96 -13.26 1.55 -6.00
C LEU A 96 -14.55 2.22 -6.44
N GLN A 97 -14.99 1.98 -7.67
CA GLN A 97 -16.26 2.52 -8.18
C GLN A 97 -17.49 1.76 -7.66
N HIS A 98 -17.30 0.54 -7.14
CA HIS A 98 -18.38 -0.26 -6.61
C HIS A 98 -18.98 0.40 -5.37
N ARG A 99 -20.14 1.04 -5.54
CA ARG A 99 -20.92 1.55 -4.41
C ARG A 99 -21.60 0.37 -3.72
N PRO A 100 -21.48 0.22 -2.39
CA PRO A 100 -22.31 -0.72 -1.65
C PRO A 100 -23.77 -0.40 -1.96
N VAL A 101 -24.55 -1.42 -2.35
CA VAL A 101 -26.00 -1.27 -2.44
C VAL A 101 -26.49 -0.97 -1.03
N THR A 102 -26.82 0.29 -0.77
CA THR A 102 -27.54 0.65 0.44
C THR A 102 -28.94 0.07 0.30
N ASN A 103 -29.18 -1.09 0.92
CA ASN A 103 -30.55 -1.49 1.19
C ASN A 103 -31.13 -0.40 2.08
N SER A 104 -32.00 0.43 1.50
CA SER A 104 -32.87 1.31 2.25
C SER A 104 -33.62 0.44 3.26
N ILE A 105 -33.17 0.48 4.52
CA ILE A 105 -33.95 0.01 5.64
C ILE A 105 -35.23 0.84 5.61
N ASN A 106 -36.32 0.22 5.17
CA ASN A 106 -37.66 0.80 5.28
C ASN A 106 -37.88 1.13 6.75
N GLU A 107 -37.94 2.43 7.05
CA GLU A 107 -38.43 2.93 8.33
C GLU A 107 -39.86 2.40 8.52
N VAL A 108 -40.06 1.70 9.63
CA VAL A 108 -41.38 1.31 10.17
C VAL A 108 -41.68 2.23 11.34
#